data_AF-A0A7V1JL17-F1
#
_entry.id   AF-A0A7V1JL17-F1
#
_cell.length_a   1.000
_cell.length_b   1.000
_cell.length_c   1.000
_cell.angle_alpha   90.00
_cell.angle_beta   90.00
_cell.angle_gamma   90.00
#
_symmetry.space_group_name_H-M   'P 1'
#
loop_
_entity.id
_entity.type
_entity.pdbx_description
1 polymer ?
#
loop_
_entity_poly.entity_id
_entity_poly.type
_entity_poly.pdbx_seq_one_letter_code
_entity_poly.pdbx_strand_id
1 'polypeptide(L)'
;TAVRECREETGLEVELTGLLDVIPGGGLPGEASFLVVYRGRVVSGQLQAGDDAEWVTFCRLDDLPPLAFASTRRALERWQAA
;
A
#
# COMPACT_ATOMS: atom_id res chain seq x y z
N THR A 1 10.76 -5.58 -4.20
CA THR A 1 9.38 -5.99 -3.87
C THR A 1 8.44 -4.80 -3.95
N ALA A 2 8.41 -3.84 -3.03
CA ALA A 2 7.43 -2.73 -3.08
C ALA A 2 7.36 -1.94 -4.41
N VAL A 3 8.50 -1.58 -5.01
CA VAL A 3 8.53 -0.93 -6.34
C VAL A 3 7.96 -1.84 -7.44
N ARG A 4 8.31 -3.13 -7.40
CA ARG A 4 7.84 -4.13 -8.37
C ARG A 4 6.32 -4.34 -8.25
N GLU A 5 5.82 -4.60 -7.03
CA GLU A 5 4.38 -4.82 -6.80
C GLU A 5 3.57 -3.58 -7.18
N CYS A 6 4.01 -2.37 -6.81
CA CYS A 6 3.30 -1.14 -7.17
C CYS A 6 3.17 -0.99 -8.70
N ARG A 7 4.21 -1.34 -9.45
CA ARG A 7 4.16 -1.33 -10.91
C ARG A 7 3.21 -2.40 -11.46
N GLU A 8 3.28 -3.63 -10.94
CA GLU A 8 2.44 -4.74 -11.40
C GLU A 8 0.95 -4.50 -11.11
N GLU A 9 0.61 -4.02 -9.91
CA GLU A 9 -0.78 -3.81 -9.47
C GLU A 9 -1.40 -2.50 -9.98
N THR A 10 -0.60 -1.46 -10.26
CA THR A 10 -1.11 -0.10 -10.59
C THR A 10 -0.56 0.53 -11.86
N GLY A 11 0.45 -0.07 -12.49
CA GLY A 11 1.13 0.50 -13.66
C GLY A 11 2.06 1.68 -13.35
N LEU A 12 2.22 2.06 -12.07
CA LEU A 12 3.06 3.18 -11.65
C LEU A 12 4.46 2.75 -11.25
N GLU A 13 5.46 3.46 -11.76
CA GLU A 13 6.83 3.37 -11.28
C GLU A 13 7.04 4.38 -10.15
N VAL A 14 7.61 3.92 -9.04
CA VAL A 14 7.79 4.73 -7.82
C VAL A 14 9.23 4.70 -7.33
N GLU A 15 9.69 5.82 -6.79
CA GLU A 15 10.87 5.91 -5.94
C GLU A 15 10.46 5.81 -4.48
N LEU A 16 11.11 4.93 -3.70
CA LEU A 16 10.86 4.84 -2.26
C LEU A 16 11.62 5.97 -1.54
N THR A 17 10.89 6.80 -0.80
CA THR A 17 11.44 7.97 -0.09
C THR A 17 11.67 7.71 1.40
N GLY A 18 11.22 6.56 1.91
CA GLY A 18 11.51 6.13 3.27
C GLY A 18 10.60 5.00 3.75
N LEU A 19 10.98 4.39 4.87
CA LEU A 19 10.15 3.44 5.60
C LEU A 19 9.10 4.20 6.42
N LEU A 20 7.83 3.77 6.37
CA LEU A 20 6.76 4.33 7.20
C LEU A 20 6.52 3.48 8.45
N ASP A 21 6.26 2.17 8.30
CA ASP A 21 6.03 1.26 9.42
C ASP A 21 6.30 -0.21 9.00
N VAL A 22 6.49 -1.08 10.00
CA VAL A 22 6.47 -2.54 9.86
C VAL A 22 5.35 -3.07 10.74
N ILE A 23 4.29 -3.58 10.13
CA ILE A 23 3.06 -3.97 10.81
C ILE A 23 3.01 -5.51 10.87
N PRO A 24 2.96 -6.12 12.06
CA PRO A 24 2.76 -7.56 12.19
C PRO A 24 1.45 -7.99 11.50
N GLY A 25 1.50 -9.11 10.78
CA GLY A 25 0.33 -9.73 10.19
C GLY A 25 -0.59 -10.33 11.26
N GLY A 26 -1.89 -10.38 10.97
CA GLY A 26 -2.91 -10.93 11.85
C GLY A 26 -3.24 -12.41 11.57
N GLY A 27 -2.25 -13.18 11.10
CA GLY A 27 -2.43 -14.58 10.68
C GLY A 27 -2.72 -15.55 11.84
N LEU A 28 -2.94 -16.82 11.49
CA LEU A 28 -3.20 -17.88 12.46
C LEU A 28 -1.99 -18.09 13.39
N PRO A 29 -2.18 -18.65 14.61
CA PRO A 29 -1.07 -19.04 15.47
C PRO A 29 -0.06 -19.94 14.72
N GLY A 30 1.19 -19.49 14.62
CA GLY A 30 2.26 -20.18 13.88
C GLY A 30 2.59 -19.56 12.53
N GLU A 31 1.77 -18.63 12.01
CA GLU A 31 2.09 -17.84 10.83
C GLU A 31 2.87 -16.59 11.22
N ALA A 32 4.04 -16.40 10.60
CA ALA A 32 4.84 -15.19 10.74
C ALA A 32 4.76 -14.38 9.44
N SER A 33 3.85 -13.42 9.39
CA SER A 33 3.78 -12.44 8.31
C SER A 33 3.90 -11.02 8.87
N PHE A 34 4.37 -10.10 8.03
CA PHE A 34 4.42 -8.68 8.34
C PHE A 34 4.25 -7.87 7.05
N LEU A 35 3.59 -6.72 7.16
CA LEU A 35 3.46 -5.74 6.09
C LEU A 35 4.51 -4.65 6.31
N VAL A 36 5.36 -4.44 5.31
CA VAL A 36 6.32 -3.32 5.32
C VAL A 36 5.77 -2.20 4.46
N VAL A 37 5.51 -1.05 5.05
CA VAL A 37 4.91 0.10 4.38
C VAL A 37 5.98 1.15 4.11
N TYR A 38 6.11 1.58 2.86
CA TYR A 38 7.05 2.60 2.44
C TYR A 38 6.31 3.86 2.00
N ARG A 39 6.96 5.01 2.16
CA ARG A 39 6.61 6.22 1.40
C ARG A 39 7.18 6.10 0.01
N GLY A 40 6.38 6.45 -0.98
CA GLY A 40 6.76 6.41 -2.39
C GLY A 40 6.41 7.72 -3.09
N ARG A 41 7.15 8.04 -4.15
CA ARG A 41 6.85 9.13 -5.07
C ARG A 41 6.75 8.56 -6.47
N VAL A 42 5.65 8.83 -7.17
CA VAL A 42 5.49 8.45 -8.58
C VAL A 42 6.54 9.18 -9.42
N VAL A 43 7.24 8.43 -10.25
CA VAL A 43 8.27 8.96 -11.17
C VAL A 43 7.88 8.79 -12.64
N SER A 44 7.08 7.77 -12.97
CA SER A 44 6.55 7.54 -14.30
C SER A 44 5.41 6.50 -14.26
N GLY A 45 4.87 6.17 -15.43
CA GLY A 45 3.80 5.19 -15.58
C GLY A 45 2.43 5.83 -15.83
N GLN A 46 1.44 4.98 -16.01
CA GLN A 46 0.04 5.36 -16.15
C GLN A 46 -0.77 4.50 -15.19
N LEU A 47 -1.68 5.15 -14.46
CA LEU A 47 -2.52 4.47 -13.50
C LEU A 47 -3.47 3.52 -14.24
N GLN A 48 -3.29 2.22 -14.03
CA GLN A 48 -4.07 1.15 -14.65
C GLN A 48 -4.12 -0.02 -13.69
N ALA A 49 -5.30 -0.63 -13.53
CA ALA A 49 -5.44 -1.78 -12.65
C ALA A 49 -4.65 -2.96 -13.23
N GLY A 50 -3.85 -3.60 -12.38
CA GLY A 50 -3.10 -4.82 -12.68
C GLY A 50 -3.99 -6.04 -12.91
N ASP A 51 -3.39 -7.21 -13.08
CA ASP A 51 -4.12 -8.45 -13.34
C ASP A 51 -4.87 -9.00 -12.11
N ASP A 52 -4.43 -8.63 -10.91
CA ASP A 52 -5.03 -8.99 -9.62
C ASP A 52 -5.94 -7.90 -9.05
N ALA A 53 -6.12 -6.78 -9.75
CA ALA A 53 -6.97 -5.67 -9.36
C ALA A 53 -8.07 -5.42 -10.40
N GLU A 54 -9.33 -5.33 -9.96
CA GLU A 54 -10.44 -4.99 -10.86
C GLU A 54 -10.47 -3.48 -11.18
N TRP A 55 -10.10 -2.63 -10.21
CA TRP A 55 -10.12 -1.17 -10.32
C TRP A 55 -8.95 -0.55 -9.56
N VAL A 56 -8.49 0.61 -10.03
CA VAL A 56 -7.49 1.42 -9.34
C VAL A 56 -7.86 2.89 -9.44
N THR A 57 -7.69 3.63 -8.35
CA THR A 57 -7.91 5.09 -8.32
C THR A 57 -7.11 5.72 -7.20
N PHE A 58 -6.89 7.04 -7.29
CA PHE A 58 -6.45 7.84 -6.17
C PHE A 58 -7.66 8.28 -5.35
N CYS A 59 -7.66 7.96 -4.07
CA CYS A 59 -8.69 8.42 -3.14
C CYS A 59 -8.19 9.58 -2.30
N ARG A 60 -9.10 10.49 -1.95
CA ARG A 60 -8.82 11.47 -0.89
C ARG A 60 -8.91 10.78 0.46
N LEU A 61 -8.15 11.28 1.43
CA LEU A 61 -8.10 10.70 2.77
C LEU A 61 -9.44 10.82 3.54
N ASP A 62 -10.22 11.84 3.22
CA ASP A 62 -11.56 12.10 3.77
C ASP A 62 -12.69 11.38 3.00
N ASP A 63 -12.35 10.66 1.93
CA ASP A 63 -13.30 9.98 1.03
C ASP A 63 -12.75 8.60 0.63
N LEU A 64 -12.42 7.79 1.63
CA LEU A 64 -11.92 6.44 1.44
C LEU A 64 -13.07 5.43 1.37
N PRO A 65 -12.99 4.41 0.50
CA PRO A 65 -13.93 3.29 0.54
C PRO A 65 -13.71 2.46 1.82
N PRO A 66 -14.66 1.56 2.17
CA PRO A 66 -14.47 0.62 3.26
C PRO A 66 -13.18 -0.19 3.10
N LEU A 67 -12.29 -0.10 4.10
CA LEU A 67 -11.00 -0.79 4.08
C LEU A 67 -11.15 -2.19 4.65
N ALA A 68 -10.78 -3.22 3.87
CA ALA A 68 -10.90 -4.62 4.30
C ALA A 68 -9.93 -4.97 5.45
N PHE A 69 -8.69 -4.48 5.40
CA PHE A 69 -7.61 -4.93 6.30
C PHE A 69 -7.32 -3.94 7.43
N ALA A 70 -7.10 -4.49 8.63
CA ALA A 70 -6.70 -3.70 9.81
C ALA A 70 -5.29 -3.10 9.64
N SER A 71 -4.39 -3.79 8.94
CA SER A 71 -3.05 -3.30 8.61
C SER A 71 -3.10 -2.04 7.74
N THR A 72 -3.99 -1.99 6.74
CA THR A 72 -4.21 -0.80 5.90
C THR A 72 -4.69 0.39 6.72
N ARG A 73 -5.65 0.18 7.64
CA ARG A 73 -6.11 1.24 8.56
C ARG A 73 -4.96 1.78 9.42
N ARG A 74 -4.17 0.89 10.02
CA ARG A 74 -3.00 1.27 10.82
C ARG A 74 -1.94 2.02 10.00
N ALA A 75 -1.71 1.61 8.75
CA ALA A 75 -0.78 2.32 7.86
C ALA A 75 -1.23 3.77 7.63
N LEU A 76 -2.53 4.02 7.44
CA LEU A 76 -3.08 5.37 7.29
C LEU A 76 -2.95 6.21 8.56
N GLU A 77 -3.23 5.63 9.73
CA GLU A 77 -3.04 6.32 11.02
C GLU A 77 -1.58 6.74 11.21
N ARG A 78 -0.63 5.86 10.86
CA ARG A 78 0.81 6.17 10.91
C ARG A 78 1.21 7.24 9.92
N TRP A 79 0.64 7.21 8.71
CA TRP A 79 0.91 8.22 7.69
C TRP A 79 0.41 9.60 8.10
N GLN A 80 -0.77 9.70 8.73
CA GLN A 80 -1.32 10.96 9.23
C GLN A 80 -0.52 11.57 10.40
N ALA A 81 0.12 10.73 11.20
CA ALA A 81 0.86 11.16 12.39
C ALA A 81 2.29 11.63 12.11
N ALA A 82 2.75 11.56 10.85
CA ALA A 82 4.16 11.72 10.49
C ALA A 82 4.38 12.77 9.41
#